data_AF-A0A353BBM6-F1
#
_entry.id   AF-A0A353BBM6-F1
#
_cell.length_a   1.000
_cell.length_b   1.000
_cell.length_c   1.000
_cell.angle_alpha   90.00
_cell.angle_beta   90.00
_cell.angle_gamma   90.00
#
_symmetry.space_group_name_H-M   'P 1'
#
loop_
_entity.id
_entity.type
_entity.pdbx_description
1 polymer ?
#
loop_
_entity_poly.entity_id
_entity_poly.type
_entity_poly.pdbx_seq_one_letter_code
_entity_poly.pdbx_strand_id
1 'polypeptide(L)'
;MGCLLGVSALAAFLPVAIIGRPLHQSNADPTMDHALVGWTCLAIYAMAALTNFHLSFIRPWIHSRWGEGEYKFVSGIPVAHSLFLLVAIVALPSSVIAGILMLLLLGLDTGAAHWVAITAAFEFRSKGL
;
A
#
# COMPACT_ATOMS: atom_id res chain seq x y z
N MET A 1 19.00 -5.39 2.10
CA MET A 1 19.03 -3.93 1.81
C MET A 1 18.42 -3.58 0.44
N GLY A 2 18.68 -4.32 -0.65
CA GLY A 2 18.12 -4.02 -1.98
C GLY A 2 16.58 -3.99 -2.09
N CYS A 3 15.87 -4.92 -1.46
CA CYS A 3 14.38 -4.90 -1.48
C CYS A 3 13.79 -3.66 -0.79
N LEU A 4 14.35 -3.23 0.35
CA LEU A 4 13.84 -2.06 1.09
C LEU A 4 14.00 -0.76 0.27
N LEU A 5 15.11 -0.59 -0.44
CA LEU A 5 15.32 0.56 -1.33
C LEU A 5 14.37 0.55 -2.53
N GLY A 6 14.10 -0.62 -3.11
CA GLY A 6 13.12 -0.78 -4.18
C GLY A 6 11.69 -0.49 -3.74
N VAL A 7 11.30 -0.94 -2.55
CA VAL A 7 9.98 -0.65 -1.94
C VAL A 7 9.82 0.86 -1.72
N SER A 8 10.83 1.50 -1.11
CA SER A 8 10.78 2.94 -0.81
C SER A 8 10.77 3.80 -2.07
N ALA A 9 11.50 3.39 -3.12
CA ALA A 9 11.47 4.06 -4.41
C ALA A 9 10.08 3.97 -5.06
N LEU A 10 9.52 2.76 -5.19
CA LEU A 10 8.18 2.56 -5.77
C LEU A 10 7.10 3.31 -4.96
N ALA A 11 7.14 3.24 -3.62
CA ALA A 11 6.22 3.95 -2.76
C ALA A 11 6.30 5.47 -2.92
N ALA A 12 7.48 6.04 -3.24
CA ALA A 12 7.63 7.47 -3.49
C ALA A 12 7.09 7.89 -4.86
N PHE A 13 7.19 7.03 -5.89
CA PHE A 13 6.78 7.37 -7.25
C PHE A 13 5.32 7.02 -7.57
N LEU A 14 4.71 6.06 -6.87
CA LEU A 14 3.31 5.66 -7.08
C LEU A 14 2.29 6.79 -6.82
N PRO A 15 2.40 7.63 -5.78
CA PRO A 15 1.50 8.78 -5.59
C PRO A 15 1.59 9.77 -6.75
N VAL A 16 2.81 10.03 -7.24
CA VAL A 16 3.04 10.92 -8.39
C VAL A 16 2.41 10.33 -9.65
N ALA A 17 2.55 9.02 -9.87
CA ALA A 17 1.92 8.32 -10.99
C ALA A 17 0.38 8.36 -10.92
N ILE A 18 -0.22 8.21 -9.73
CA ILE A 18 -1.67 8.28 -9.54
C ILE A 18 -2.19 9.69 -9.83
N ILE A 19 -1.53 10.73 -9.28
CA ILE A 19 -1.91 12.14 -9.46
C ILE A 19 -1.68 12.58 -10.91
N GLY A 20 -0.60 12.11 -11.55
CA GLY A 20 -0.25 12.44 -12.93
C GLY A 20 -1.02 11.67 -14.00
N ARG A 21 -1.76 10.61 -13.64
CA ARG A 21 -2.49 9.78 -14.61
C ARG A 21 -3.46 10.54 -15.54
N PRO A 22 -4.18 11.59 -15.09
CA PRO A 22 -5.06 12.36 -15.97
C PRO A 22 -4.31 13.03 -17.12
N LEU A 23 -3.04 13.38 -16.93
CA LEU A 23 -2.19 13.97 -17.99
C LEU A 23 -1.81 12.95 -19.05
N HIS A 24 -1.69 11.67 -18.67
CA HIS A 24 -1.32 10.59 -19.58
C HIS A 24 -2.55 10.01 -20.33
N GLN A 25 -3.71 10.03 -19.68
CA GLN A 25 -4.95 9.42 -20.19
C GLN A 25 -5.86 10.38 -20.96
N SER A 26 -5.46 11.64 -21.12
CA SER A 26 -6.23 12.66 -21.84
C SER A 26 -6.52 12.33 -23.31
N ASN A 27 -5.81 11.35 -23.88
CA ASN A 27 -5.92 10.94 -25.29
C ASN A 27 -6.37 9.49 -25.49
N ALA A 28 -6.70 8.75 -24.41
CA ALA A 28 -7.05 7.34 -24.50
C ALA A 28 -8.51 7.14 -24.07
N ASP A 29 -9.36 6.68 -24.98
CA ASP A 29 -10.67 6.12 -24.64
C ASP A 29 -10.45 4.66 -24.19
N PRO A 30 -10.57 4.34 -22.89
CA PRO A 30 -10.37 2.98 -22.43
C PRO A 30 -11.55 2.13 -22.90
N THR A 31 -11.25 1.05 -23.63
CA THR A 31 -12.25 0.03 -23.94
C THR A 31 -12.77 -0.63 -22.67
N MET A 32 -13.96 -1.23 -22.74
CA MET A 32 -14.57 -1.93 -21.61
C MET A 32 -13.64 -3.03 -21.05
N ASP A 33 -12.85 -3.67 -21.91
CA ASP A 33 -11.87 -4.69 -21.53
C ASP A 33 -10.71 -4.10 -20.69
N HIS A 34 -10.20 -2.93 -21.05
CA HIS A 34 -9.16 -2.25 -20.28
C HIS A 34 -9.65 -1.84 -18.89
N ALA A 35 -10.88 -1.32 -18.80
CA ALA A 35 -11.49 -0.98 -17.52
C ALA A 35 -11.64 -2.23 -16.62
N LEU A 36 -12.09 -3.35 -17.18
CA LEU A 36 -12.22 -4.61 -16.44
C LEU A 36 -10.88 -5.07 -15.86
N VAL A 37 -9.83 -5.13 -16.70
CA VAL A 37 -8.47 -5.49 -16.26
C VAL A 37 -7.99 -4.58 -15.15
N GLY A 38 -8.19 -3.26 -15.32
CA GLY A 38 -7.79 -2.26 -14.32
C GLY A 38 -8.48 -2.46 -12.96
N TRP A 39 -9.80 -2.73 -12.95
CA TRP A 39 -10.54 -3.02 -11.72
C TRP A 39 -10.12 -4.35 -11.09
N THR A 40 -9.87 -5.40 -11.88
CA THR A 40 -9.39 -6.69 -11.36
C THR A 40 -8.02 -6.54 -10.71
N CYS A 41 -7.08 -5.84 -11.36
CA CYS A 41 -5.76 -5.56 -10.79
C CYS A 41 -5.87 -4.71 -9.51
N LEU A 42 -6.73 -3.69 -9.50
CA LEU A 42 -6.96 -2.87 -8.31
C LEU A 42 -7.54 -3.70 -7.15
N ALA A 43 -8.44 -4.64 -7.43
CA ALA A 43 -9.01 -5.53 -6.41
C ALA A 43 -7.95 -6.48 -5.81
N ILE A 44 -7.07 -7.04 -6.64
CA ILE A 44 -5.95 -7.88 -6.18
C ILE A 44 -5.02 -7.05 -5.28
N TYR A 45 -4.68 -5.83 -5.70
CA TYR A 45 -3.91 -4.91 -4.89
C TYR A 45 -4.61 -4.56 -3.58
N ALA A 46 -5.92 -4.31 -3.61
CA ALA A 46 -6.71 -3.99 -2.43
C ALA A 46 -6.68 -5.13 -1.40
N MET A 47 -6.83 -6.39 -1.84
CA MET A 47 -6.72 -7.55 -0.94
C MET A 47 -5.35 -7.62 -0.26
N ALA A 48 -4.27 -7.39 -1.00
CA ALA A 48 -2.93 -7.37 -0.44
C ALA A 48 -2.73 -6.21 0.54
N ALA A 49 -3.15 -4.99 0.18
CA ALA A 49 -3.05 -3.81 1.03
C ALA A 49 -3.85 -3.97 2.33
N LEU A 50 -5.08 -4.50 2.26
CA LEU A 50 -5.90 -4.80 3.44
C LEU A 50 -5.28 -5.88 4.32
N THR A 51 -4.69 -6.91 3.70
CA THR A 51 -3.97 -7.96 4.45
C THR A 51 -2.74 -7.38 5.14
N ASN A 52 -1.96 -6.53 4.47
CA ASN A 52 -0.81 -5.83 5.06
C ASN A 52 -1.23 -4.92 6.21
N PHE A 53 -2.32 -4.17 6.05
CA PHE A 53 -2.90 -3.35 7.10
C PHE A 53 -3.36 -4.20 8.29
N HIS A 54 -4.08 -5.29 8.04
CA HIS A 54 -4.55 -6.20 9.09
C HIS A 54 -3.39 -6.82 9.88
N LEU A 55 -2.36 -7.30 9.17
CA LEU A 55 -1.14 -7.81 9.79
C LEU A 55 -0.44 -6.74 10.64
N SER A 56 -0.52 -5.46 10.28
CA SER A 56 0.08 -4.37 11.08
C SER A 56 -0.55 -4.25 12.48
N PHE A 57 -1.84 -4.58 12.65
CA PHE A 57 -2.53 -4.58 13.96
C PHE A 57 -2.32 -5.85 14.76
N ILE A 58 -2.20 -7.00 14.09
CA ILE A 58 -2.00 -8.28 14.77
C ILE A 58 -0.55 -8.41 15.28
N ARG A 59 0.43 -7.81 14.59
CA ARG A 59 1.85 -7.85 14.95
C ARG A 59 2.15 -7.48 16.42
N PRO A 60 1.65 -6.37 16.98
CA PRO A 60 1.83 -6.04 18.40
C PRO A 60 1.30 -7.12 19.37
N TRP A 61 0.16 -7.74 19.05
CA TRP A 61 -0.44 -8.78 19.88
C TRP A 61 0.36 -10.08 19.83
N ILE A 62 0.87 -10.44 18.65
CA ILE A 62 1.78 -11.58 18.50
C ILE A 62 3.10 -11.32 19.25
N HIS A 63 3.63 -10.10 19.17
CA HIS A 63 4.87 -9.72 19.84
C HIS A 63 4.78 -9.86 21.36
N SER A 64 3.68 -9.42 21.99
CA SER A 64 3.51 -9.53 23.44
C SER A 64 3.36 -10.97 23.94
N ARG A 65 3.06 -11.92 23.06
CA ARG A 65 2.81 -13.33 23.38
C ARG A 65 4.00 -14.26 23.14
N TRP A 66 4.90 -13.94 22.19
CA TRP A 66 5.98 -14.85 21.78
C TRP A 66 7.40 -14.51 22.23
N GLY A 67 7.59 -13.45 23.03
CA GLY A 67 8.85 -13.22 23.74
C GLY A 67 10.04 -12.84 22.85
N GLU A 68 11.14 -12.46 23.51
CA GLU A 68 12.29 -11.65 23.05
C GLU A 68 13.18 -12.28 21.96
N GLY A 69 12.62 -12.83 20.89
CA GLY A 69 13.39 -13.17 19.69
C GLY A 69 13.64 -11.93 18.84
N GLU A 70 14.91 -11.61 18.56
CA GLU A 70 15.33 -10.51 17.68
C GLU A 70 14.49 -10.49 16.38
N TYR A 71 13.55 -9.55 16.29
CA TYR A 71 12.64 -9.49 15.14
C TYR A 71 13.38 -8.85 13.97
N LYS A 72 13.87 -9.68 13.06
CA LYS A 72 14.34 -9.27 11.73
C LYS A 72 13.15 -8.59 11.03
N PHE A 73 13.17 -7.25 10.93
CA PHE A 73 12.14 -6.42 10.28
C PHE A 73 11.45 -7.17 9.12
N VAL A 74 10.33 -7.83 9.40
CA VAL A 74 9.55 -8.49 8.37
C VAL A 74 8.83 -7.37 7.66
N SER A 75 9.47 -6.84 6.61
CA SER A 75 8.82 -5.94 5.66
C SER A 75 7.47 -6.53 5.28
N GLY A 76 6.48 -5.68 4.98
CA GLY A 76 5.18 -6.13 4.48
C GLY A 76 5.29 -7.20 3.38
N ILE A 77 4.18 -7.89 3.10
CA ILE A 77 4.09 -8.87 2.01
C ILE A 77 4.81 -8.29 0.77
N PRO A 78 5.64 -9.09 0.08
CA PRO A 78 6.56 -8.59 -0.93
C PRO A 78 5.87 -7.76 -2.02
N VAL A 79 6.59 -6.72 -2.49
CA VAL A 79 6.33 -5.70 -3.54
C VAL A 79 5.58 -6.17 -4.79
N ALA A 80 5.49 -7.48 -5.01
CA ALA A 80 4.80 -8.07 -6.15
C ALA A 80 3.38 -7.53 -6.34
N HIS A 81 2.64 -7.24 -5.25
CA HIS A 81 1.30 -6.68 -5.39
C HIS A 81 1.28 -5.24 -5.92
N SER A 82 2.33 -4.44 -5.69
CA SER A 82 2.45 -3.08 -6.22
C SER A 82 2.52 -3.04 -7.76
N LEU A 83 2.88 -4.16 -8.41
CA LEU A 83 2.79 -4.28 -9.87
C LEU A 83 1.33 -4.26 -10.35
N PHE A 84 0.39 -4.84 -9.59
CA PHE A 84 -1.03 -4.75 -9.92
C PHE A 84 -1.57 -3.33 -9.77
N LEU A 85 -1.06 -2.56 -8.80
CA LEU A 85 -1.39 -1.14 -8.70
C LEU A 85 -0.88 -0.38 -9.93
N LEU A 86 0.34 -0.65 -10.40
CA LEU A 86 0.88 -0.02 -11.60
C LEU A 86 0.02 -0.32 -12.84
N VAL A 87 -0.39 -1.58 -13.03
CA VAL A 87 -1.30 -1.97 -14.12
C VAL A 87 -2.66 -1.25 -13.98
N ALA A 88 -3.20 -1.15 -12.76
CA ALA A 88 -4.44 -0.44 -12.51
C ALA A 88 -4.36 1.07 -12.81
N ILE A 89 -3.22 1.72 -12.51
CA ILE A 89 -2.98 3.14 -12.81
C ILE A 89 -3.06 3.39 -14.32
N VAL A 90 -2.52 2.48 -15.14
CA VAL A 90 -2.49 2.63 -16.61
C VAL A 90 -3.82 2.23 -17.24
N ALA A 91 -4.47 1.17 -16.73
CA ALA A 91 -5.64 0.57 -17.36
C ALA A 91 -6.98 1.24 -17.00
N LEU A 92 -7.11 1.86 -15.81
CA LEU A 92 -8.37 2.48 -15.39
C LEU A 92 -8.55 3.89 -15.99
N PRO A 93 -9.76 4.25 -16.48
CA PRO A 93 -10.07 5.61 -16.95
C PRO A 93 -9.72 6.66 -15.91
N SER A 94 -9.45 7.91 -16.30
CA SER A 94 -9.13 9.04 -15.41
C SER A 94 -10.31 9.52 -14.55
N SER A 95 -10.86 8.64 -13.72
CA SER A 95 -11.82 8.93 -12.67
C SER A 95 -11.13 9.38 -11.38
N VAL A 96 -11.54 10.53 -10.86
CA VAL A 96 -11.10 11.05 -9.55
C VAL A 96 -11.32 10.02 -8.44
N ILE A 97 -12.46 9.30 -8.47
CA ILE A 97 -12.82 8.29 -7.47
C ILE A 97 -11.80 7.16 -7.47
N ALA A 98 -11.43 6.64 -8.64
CA ALA A 98 -10.43 5.57 -8.75
C ALA A 98 -9.04 6.06 -8.26
N GLY A 99 -8.69 7.33 -8.49
CA GLY A 99 -7.46 7.93 -7.97
C GLY A 99 -7.43 8.00 -6.44
N ILE A 100 -8.52 8.49 -5.83
CA ILE A 100 -8.67 8.52 -4.36
C ILE A 100 -8.56 7.10 -3.79
N LEU A 101 -9.23 6.13 -4.40
CA LEU A 101 -9.20 4.75 -3.95
C LEU A 101 -7.79 4.15 -4.02
N MET A 102 -7.05 4.39 -5.11
CA MET A 102 -5.65 3.96 -5.25
C MET A 102 -4.75 4.56 -4.17
N LEU A 103 -4.91 5.86 -3.86
CA LEU A 103 -4.14 6.54 -2.81
C LEU A 103 -4.46 5.99 -1.42
N LEU A 104 -5.74 5.74 -1.12
CA LEU A 104 -6.16 5.13 0.14
C LEU A 104 -5.54 3.74 0.31
N LEU A 105 -5.65 2.88 -0.71
CA LEU A 105 -5.07 1.54 -0.68
C LEU A 105 -3.54 1.57 -0.58
N LEU A 106 -2.88 2.51 -1.26
CA LEU A 106 -1.43 2.74 -1.11
C LEU A 106 -1.04 3.17 0.30
N GLY A 107 -1.85 4.02 0.94
CA GLY A 107 -1.70 4.34 2.34
C GLY A 107 -1.72 3.08 3.20
N LEU A 108 -2.77 2.25 3.06
CA LEU A 108 -2.98 1.01 3.81
C LEU A 108 -1.84 -0.01 3.62
N ASP A 109 -1.23 -0.04 2.43
CA ASP A 109 -0.16 -0.96 2.08
C ASP A 109 1.18 -0.67 2.81
N THR A 110 1.33 0.52 3.41
CA THR A 110 2.52 0.90 4.20
C THR A 110 2.49 0.30 5.62
N GLY A 111 2.32 -1.02 5.74
CA GLY A 111 2.19 -1.72 7.03
C GLY A 111 3.26 -1.39 8.09
N ALA A 112 4.46 -0.96 7.69
CA ALA A 112 5.51 -0.49 8.61
C ALA A 112 5.24 0.91 9.19
N ALA A 113 4.68 1.84 8.41
CA ALA A 113 4.36 3.19 8.87
C ALA A 113 3.24 3.18 9.92
N HIS A 114 2.20 2.36 9.70
CA HIS A 114 1.15 2.16 10.69
C HIS A 114 1.68 1.58 12.00
N TRP A 115 2.60 0.61 11.91
CA TRP A 115 3.19 0.02 13.11
C TRP A 115 4.02 1.04 13.90
N VAL A 116 4.86 1.85 13.25
CA VAL A 116 5.61 2.94 13.90
C VAL A 116 4.68 3.97 14.55
N ALA A 117 3.57 4.32 13.90
CA ALA A 117 2.58 5.23 14.48
C ALA A 117 1.90 4.62 15.72
N ILE A 118 1.55 3.34 15.67
CA ILE A 118 0.93 2.61 16.78
C ILE A 118 1.90 2.49 17.97
N THR A 119 3.15 2.08 17.75
CA THR A 119 4.14 1.96 18.81
C THR A 119 4.48 3.31 19.43
N ALA A 120 4.65 4.37 18.63
CA ALA A 120 4.84 5.72 19.13
C ALA A 120 3.64 6.17 19.99
N ALA A 121 2.40 5.93 19.55
CA ALA A 121 1.20 6.28 20.32
C ALA A 121 1.14 5.53 21.66
N PHE A 122 1.51 4.25 21.71
CA PHE A 122 1.57 3.49 22.96
C PHE A 122 2.69 3.99 23.89
N GLU A 123 3.85 4.36 23.36
CA GLU A 123 4.96 4.88 24.15
C GLU A 123 4.65 6.26 24.76
N PHE A 124 4.01 7.16 24.01
CA PHE A 124 3.54 8.45 24.54
C PHE A 124 2.47 8.27 25.62
N ARG A 125 1.61 7.26 25.50
CA ARG A 125 0.60 6.94 26.52
C ARG A 125 1.22 6.39 27.80
N SER A 126 2.35 5.68 27.72
CA SER A 126 3.04 5.12 28.90
C SER A 126 3.90 6.15 29.64
N LYS A 127 4.25 7.27 29.00
CA LYS A 127 5.08 8.35 29.59
C LYS A 127 4.25 9.54 30.12
N GLY A 128 2.92 9.43 30.11
CA GLY A 128 1.98 10.52 30.37
C GLY A 128 0.97 10.29 31.49
N LEU A 129 1.31 9.51 32.52
CA LEU A 129 0.64 9.44 33.83
C LEU A 129 1.69 9.09 34.90
#